data_AF-A0A1Z4R8N0-F1
#
_entry.id   AF-A0A1Z4R8N0-F1
#
_cell.length_a   1.000
_cell.length_b   1.000
_cell.length_c   1.000
_cell.angle_alpha   90.00
_cell.angle_beta   90.00
_cell.angle_gamma   90.00
#
_symmetry.space_group_name_H-M   'P 1'
#
loop_
_entity.id
_entity.type
_entity.pdbx_description
1 polymer ?
#
loop_
_entity_poly.entity_id
_entity_poly.type
_entity_poly.pdbx_seq_one_letter_code
_entity_poly.pdbx_strand_id
1 'polypeptide(L)'
;MIEITENRSPLIFTKSMRAKLFASFLLRLTQFGLKDKYTPDDILTEVVRQLELEMESGKIVYNREAWLRTTGFEYIYQLRCNEKMSTIHDNAMTTHITSCSVSFDLSRRQKYSQILKELILQLEPGERKLLEMKFYQHRSWEEIAEVLSLNGEKITVVALRQRGCRAMRSLRKLYKSNL
;
A
#
# COMPACT_ATOMS: atom_id res chain seq x y z
N MET A 1 -1.66 -32.81 24.18
CA MET A 1 -0.49 -32.34 23.42
C MET A 1 -0.90 -32.27 21.97
N ILE A 2 -1.06 -31.06 21.43
CA ILE A 2 -1.35 -30.87 20.00
C ILE A 2 -0.04 -30.40 19.38
N GLU A 3 0.57 -31.26 18.58
CA GLU A 3 1.71 -30.92 17.73
C GLU A 3 1.22 -29.99 16.62
N ILE A 4 1.63 -28.74 16.67
CA ILE A 4 1.54 -27.81 15.53
C ILE A 4 2.93 -27.81 14.90
N THR A 5 3.17 -28.77 14.01
CA THR A 5 4.30 -28.73 13.08
C THR A 5 3.80 -28.37 11.69
N GLU A 6 4.64 -27.60 11.00
CA GLU A 6 4.56 -27.23 9.58
C GLU A 6 3.75 -25.99 9.21
N ASN A 7 4.39 -24.81 9.39
CA ASN A 7 4.35 -23.83 8.32
C ASN A 7 5.63 -22.98 8.25
N ARG A 8 6.79 -23.65 8.20
CA ARG A 8 8.05 -23.01 7.79
C ARG A 8 8.23 -23.23 6.28
N SER A 9 7.30 -22.72 5.49
CA SER A 9 7.50 -22.69 4.04
C SER A 9 8.59 -21.66 3.74
N PRO A 10 9.73 -22.04 3.13
CA PRO A 10 10.71 -21.08 2.68
C PRO A 10 10.04 -20.05 1.75
N LEU A 11 10.52 -18.81 1.79
CA LEU A 11 10.03 -17.72 0.94
C LEU A 11 10.34 -18.04 -0.52
N ILE A 12 9.46 -18.81 -1.19
CA ILE A 12 9.59 -19.15 -2.60
C ILE A 12 9.18 -17.94 -3.42
N PHE A 13 10.18 -17.11 -3.77
CA PHE A 13 10.02 -16.05 -4.74
C PHE A 13 9.96 -16.65 -6.15
N THR A 14 8.86 -16.41 -6.85
CA THR A 14 8.84 -16.71 -8.29
C THR A 14 9.80 -15.74 -9.00
N LYS A 15 10.51 -16.25 -10.03
CA LYS A 15 11.38 -15.42 -10.87
C LYS A 15 10.64 -14.19 -11.43
N SER A 16 9.35 -14.35 -11.74
CA SER A 16 8.44 -13.29 -12.19
C SER A 16 8.21 -12.21 -11.12
N MET A 17 7.94 -12.61 -9.87
CA MET A 17 7.75 -11.68 -8.76
C MET A 17 9.02 -10.89 -8.46
N ARG A 18 10.19 -11.54 -8.44
CA ARG A 18 11.47 -10.85 -8.22
C ARG A 18 11.71 -9.79 -9.29
N ALA A 19 11.52 -10.10 -10.57
CA ALA A 19 11.69 -9.15 -11.66
C ALA A 19 10.76 -7.91 -11.53
N LYS A 20 9.49 -8.13 -11.13
CA LYS A 20 8.52 -7.04 -10.91
C LYS A 20 8.87 -6.14 -9.72
N LEU A 21 9.41 -6.72 -8.64
CA LEU A 21 9.90 -5.98 -7.48
C LEU A 21 11.15 -5.19 -7.83
N PHE A 22 12.10 -5.82 -8.52
CA PHE A 22 13.34 -5.21 -8.96
C PHE A 22 13.08 -3.97 -9.82
N ALA A 23 12.24 -4.10 -10.85
CA ALA A 23 11.85 -2.98 -11.71
C ALA A 23 11.15 -1.85 -10.92
N SER A 24 10.31 -2.22 -9.95
CA SER A 24 9.64 -1.26 -9.07
C SER A 24 10.63 -0.48 -8.20
N PHE A 25 11.57 -1.16 -7.55
CA PHE A 25 12.56 -0.53 -6.68
C PHE A 25 13.55 0.31 -7.46
N LEU A 26 14.02 -0.16 -8.62
CA LEU A 26 14.88 0.62 -9.51
C LEU A 26 14.22 1.94 -9.94
N LEU A 27 12.94 1.91 -10.30
CA LEU A 27 12.17 3.11 -10.64
C LEU A 27 12.14 4.10 -9.46
N ARG A 28 11.87 3.62 -8.24
CA ARG A 28 11.79 4.47 -7.04
C ARG A 28 13.15 5.03 -6.64
N LEU A 29 14.20 4.22 -6.66
CA LEU A 29 15.57 4.67 -6.41
C LEU A 29 15.97 5.78 -7.39
N THR A 30 15.62 5.63 -8.66
CA THR A 30 15.85 6.66 -9.68
C THR A 30 15.07 7.94 -9.38
N GLN A 31 13.78 7.84 -9.03
CA GLN A 31 12.94 8.99 -8.69
C GLN A 31 13.45 9.79 -7.48
N PHE A 32 14.05 9.12 -6.51
CA PHE A 32 14.60 9.77 -5.32
C PHE A 32 16.07 10.17 -5.44
N GLY A 33 16.73 9.89 -6.57
CA GLY A 33 18.15 10.18 -6.77
C GLY A 33 19.07 9.32 -5.92
N LEU A 34 18.64 8.10 -5.59
CA LEU A 34 19.33 7.15 -4.71
C LEU A 34 20.05 6.03 -5.47
N LYS A 35 19.89 5.96 -6.79
CA LYS A 35 20.39 4.87 -7.64
C LYS A 35 21.91 4.67 -7.58
N ASP A 36 22.67 5.72 -7.24
CA ASP A 36 24.13 5.70 -7.22
C ASP A 36 24.68 5.16 -5.89
N LYS A 37 23.81 4.97 -4.89
CA LYS A 37 24.18 4.55 -3.53
C LYS A 37 23.53 3.25 -3.09
N TYR A 38 22.34 2.95 -3.62
CA TYR A 38 21.59 1.76 -3.28
C TYR A 38 21.16 1.03 -4.55
N THR A 39 21.23 -0.29 -4.50
CA THR A 39 20.77 -1.18 -5.55
C THR A 39 19.40 -1.75 -5.20
N PRO A 40 18.62 -2.20 -6.20
CA PRO A 40 17.36 -2.88 -5.93
C PRO A 40 17.51 -4.17 -5.10
N ASP A 41 18.66 -4.84 -5.14
CA ASP A 41 18.95 -6.01 -4.31
C ASP A 41 19.14 -5.64 -2.83
N ASP A 42 19.73 -4.47 -2.53
CA ASP A 42 19.84 -3.97 -1.14
C ASP A 42 18.45 -3.75 -0.54
N ILE A 43 17.58 -3.10 -1.32
CA ILE A 43 16.19 -2.87 -0.91
C ILE A 43 15.47 -4.21 -0.74
N LEU A 44 15.62 -5.14 -1.68
CA LEU A 44 14.98 -6.44 -1.65
C LEU A 44 15.39 -7.25 -0.41
N THR A 45 16.68 -7.25 -0.08
CA THR A 45 17.22 -7.96 1.08
C THR A 45 16.59 -7.46 2.37
N GLU A 46 16.51 -6.13 2.54
CA GLU A 46 15.93 -5.55 3.76
C GLU A 46 14.42 -5.82 3.87
N VAL A 47 13.66 -5.71 2.79
CA VAL A 47 12.21 -5.97 2.86
C VAL A 47 11.88 -7.46 3.07
N VAL A 48 12.74 -8.37 2.59
CA VAL A 48 12.60 -9.80 2.88
C VAL A 48 12.86 -10.06 4.35
N ARG A 49 13.93 -9.47 4.92
CA ARG A 49 14.23 -9.54 6.35
C ARG A 49 13.06 -9.03 7.20
N GLN A 50 12.44 -7.92 6.82
CA GLN A 50 11.26 -7.39 7.52
C GLN A 50 10.05 -8.32 7.39
N LEU A 51 9.85 -8.94 6.22
CA LEU A 51 8.77 -9.91 6.03
C LEU A 51 8.95 -11.14 6.92
N GLU A 52 10.18 -11.64 7.05
CA GLU A 52 10.51 -12.76 7.93
C GLU A 52 10.20 -12.42 9.40
N LEU A 53 10.63 -11.26 9.87
CA LEU A 53 10.31 -10.79 11.23
C LEU A 53 8.81 -10.65 11.49
N GLU A 54 8.07 -10.13 10.52
CA GLU A 54 6.61 -10.01 10.62
C GLU A 54 5.94 -11.38 10.69
N MET A 55 6.43 -12.36 9.92
CA MET A 55 5.96 -13.74 9.99
C MET A 55 6.33 -14.43 11.31
N GLU A 56 7.52 -14.19 11.84
CA GLU A 56 7.96 -14.68 13.16
C GLU A 56 7.09 -14.11 14.30
N SER A 57 6.63 -12.87 14.16
CA SER A 57 5.71 -12.23 15.12
C SER A 57 4.27 -12.78 15.06
N GLY A 58 3.99 -13.70 14.12
CA GLY A 58 2.67 -14.30 13.94
C GLY A 58 1.70 -13.46 13.11
N LYS A 59 2.15 -12.36 12.46
CA LYS A 59 1.28 -11.59 11.56
C LYS A 59 1.06 -12.32 10.24
N ILE A 60 -0.21 -12.38 9.82
CA ILE A 60 -0.59 -13.00 8.55
C ILE A 60 -0.47 -11.99 7.42
N VAL A 61 0.46 -12.23 6.49
CA VAL A 61 0.64 -11.42 5.27
C VAL A 61 -0.06 -12.11 4.09
N TYR A 62 -1.28 -11.66 3.78
CA TYR A 62 -2.13 -12.24 2.74
C TYR A 62 -1.57 -12.09 1.31
N ASN A 63 -1.04 -10.90 0.97
CA ASN A 63 -0.47 -10.63 -0.35
C ASN A 63 0.98 -10.16 -0.22
N ARG A 64 1.90 -11.13 -0.28
CA ARG A 64 3.34 -10.89 -0.10
C ARG A 64 3.91 -9.93 -1.15
N GLU A 65 3.47 -10.01 -2.41
CA GLU A 65 3.98 -9.11 -3.47
C GLU A 65 3.59 -7.65 -3.23
N ALA A 66 2.31 -7.41 -2.91
CA ALA A 66 1.83 -6.07 -2.60
C ALA A 66 2.48 -5.52 -1.32
N TRP A 67 2.63 -6.37 -0.31
CA TRP A 67 3.30 -6.01 0.94
C TRP A 67 4.75 -5.59 0.70
N LEU A 68 5.55 -6.43 0.03
CA LEU A 68 6.96 -6.14 -0.28
C LEU A 68 7.13 -4.87 -1.11
N ARG A 69 6.23 -4.62 -2.08
CA ARG A 69 6.24 -3.37 -2.84
C ARG A 69 6.02 -2.14 -1.96
N THR A 70 5.11 -2.26 -0.99
CA THR A 70 4.73 -1.17 -0.09
C THR A 70 5.87 -0.91 0.89
N THR A 71 6.33 -1.95 1.58
CA THR A 71 7.46 -1.89 2.51
C THR A 71 8.74 -1.41 1.84
N GLY A 72 9.03 -1.87 0.62
CA GLY A 72 10.22 -1.41 -0.13
C GLY A 72 10.14 0.05 -0.56
N PHE A 73 8.95 0.53 -0.92
CA PHE A 73 8.76 1.95 -1.17
C PHE A 73 8.98 2.79 0.09
N GLU A 74 8.43 2.36 1.22
CA GLU A 74 8.61 3.02 2.52
C GLU A 74 10.08 3.06 2.93
N TYR A 75 10.79 1.95 2.78
CA TYR A 75 12.22 1.87 3.07
C TYR A 75 13.05 2.81 2.19
N ILE A 76 12.83 2.81 0.86
CA ILE A 76 13.51 3.75 -0.05
C ILE A 76 13.23 5.22 0.34
N TYR A 77 11.98 5.53 0.73
CA TYR A 77 11.63 6.86 1.18
C TYR A 77 12.37 7.25 2.47
N GLN A 78 12.50 6.32 3.43
CA GLN A 78 13.27 6.54 4.65
C GLN A 78 14.74 6.81 4.34
N LEU A 79 15.36 6.05 3.43
CA LEU A 79 16.73 6.31 2.98
C LEU A 79 16.88 7.74 2.46
N ARG A 80 15.93 8.22 1.64
CA ARG A 80 15.95 9.59 1.13
C ARG A 80 15.83 10.64 2.25
N CYS A 81 14.97 10.40 3.23
CA CYS A 81 14.82 11.29 4.38
C CYS A 81 16.10 11.36 5.21
N ASN A 82 16.72 10.21 5.47
CA ASN A 82 17.95 10.11 6.24
C ASN A 82 19.12 10.80 5.53
N GLU A 83 19.21 10.72 4.21
CA GLU A 83 20.20 11.49 3.44
C GLU A 83 20.02 13.00 3.60
N LYS A 84 18.78 13.50 3.48
CA LYS A 84 18.51 14.92 3.66
C LYS A 84 18.87 15.39 5.06
N MET A 85 18.57 14.58 6.08
CA MET A 85 18.94 14.89 7.46
C MET A 85 20.45 14.83 7.69
N SER A 86 21.16 13.88 7.07
CA SER A 86 22.62 13.79 7.17
C SER A 86 23.30 15.01 6.52
N THR A 87 22.81 15.46 5.36
CA THR A 87 23.28 16.70 4.72
C THR A 87 23.03 17.96 5.56
N ILE A 88 22.00 17.95 6.43
CA ILE A 88 21.72 19.06 7.36
C ILE A 88 22.60 18.94 8.62
N HIS A 89 22.89 17.72 9.07
CA HIS A 89 23.63 17.44 10.31
C HIS A 89 25.15 17.65 10.18
N ASP A 90 25.71 17.63 8.97
CA ASP A 90 27.11 18.05 8.73
C ASP A 90 27.36 19.53 9.09
N ASN A 91 26.30 20.32 9.31
CA ASN A 91 26.37 21.71 9.78
C ASN A 91 25.97 21.92 11.25
N ALA A 92 25.56 20.88 11.98
CA ALA A 92 25.15 21.04 13.37
C ALA A 92 25.39 19.74 14.15
N MET A 93 26.58 19.67 14.76
CA MET A 93 26.90 18.73 15.81
C MET A 93 25.94 18.97 17.00
N THR A 94 25.01 18.05 17.26
CA THR A 94 24.70 17.47 18.59
C THR A 94 23.65 16.36 18.43
N THR A 95 23.99 15.21 19.00
CA THR A 95 23.18 14.02 19.28
C THR A 95 21.74 14.30 19.72
N HIS A 96 20.77 13.68 19.03
CA HIS A 96 19.70 12.93 19.67
C HIS A 96 19.21 11.85 18.69
N ILE A 97 19.41 10.57 19.06
CA ILE A 97 18.70 9.43 18.46
C ILE A 97 17.25 9.57 18.89
N THR A 98 16.50 10.41 18.18
CA THR A 98 15.06 10.51 18.34
C THR A 98 14.46 9.49 17.39
N SER A 99 13.69 8.56 17.94
CA SER A 99 12.80 7.67 17.20
C SER A 99 11.94 8.52 16.25
N CYS A 100 12.37 8.67 15.00
CA CYS A 100 11.63 9.36 13.93
C CYS A 100 10.54 8.44 13.33
N SER A 101 10.06 7.47 14.10
CA SER A 101 8.91 6.65 13.78
C SER A 101 7.65 7.36 14.30
N VAL A 102 6.65 7.52 13.43
CA VAL A 102 5.22 7.80 13.72
C VAL A 102 4.73 9.25 13.55
N SER A 103 5.47 10.33 13.85
CA SER A 103 4.86 11.69 13.85
C SER A 103 4.70 12.36 12.47
N PHE A 104 5.61 12.12 11.52
CA PHE A 104 5.63 12.86 10.23
C PHE A 104 4.72 12.23 9.15
N ASP A 105 4.30 10.98 9.31
CA ASP A 105 3.41 10.26 8.38
C ASP A 105 1.92 10.54 8.66
N LEU A 106 1.55 10.76 9.92
CA LEU A 106 0.15 11.01 10.30
C LEU A 106 -0.41 12.27 9.61
N SER A 107 0.32 13.38 9.56
CA SER A 107 -0.20 14.62 8.98
C SER A 107 -0.44 14.55 7.47
N ARG A 108 0.43 13.88 6.70
CA ARG A 108 0.20 13.68 5.26
C ARG A 108 -0.88 12.66 5.00
N ARG A 109 -0.86 11.53 5.72
CA ARG A 109 -1.88 10.49 5.62
C ARG A 109 -3.27 11.03 5.98
N GLN A 110 -3.35 11.89 6.99
CA GLN A 110 -4.57 12.57 7.41
C GLN A 110 -5.04 13.57 6.36
N LYS A 111 -4.13 14.37 5.77
CA LYS A 111 -4.46 15.27 4.65
C LYS A 111 -5.00 14.50 3.43
N TYR A 112 -4.34 13.42 3.01
CA TYR A 112 -4.81 12.60 1.88
C TYR A 112 -6.12 11.89 2.19
N SER A 113 -6.29 11.38 3.43
CA SER A 113 -7.55 10.80 3.90
C SER A 113 -8.70 11.82 3.84
N GLN A 114 -8.44 13.07 4.24
CA GLN A 114 -9.46 14.11 4.28
C GLN A 114 -9.90 14.53 2.88
N ILE A 115 -8.94 14.77 1.98
CA ILE A 115 -9.20 15.01 0.55
C ILE A 115 -10.01 13.84 -0.03
N LEU A 116 -9.61 12.59 0.23
CA LEU A 116 -10.31 11.43 -0.30
C LEU A 116 -11.76 11.34 0.20
N LYS A 117 -12.00 11.62 1.50
CA LYS A 117 -13.35 11.66 2.07
C LYS A 117 -14.22 12.72 1.38
N GLU A 118 -13.69 13.91 1.16
CA GLU A 118 -14.39 15.00 0.47
C GLU A 118 -14.72 14.63 -0.98
N LEU A 119 -13.80 14.01 -1.70
CA LEU A 119 -14.03 13.60 -3.09
C LEU A 119 -15.04 12.46 -3.21
N ILE A 120 -15.08 11.53 -2.24
CA ILE A 120 -16.10 10.49 -2.19
C ILE A 120 -17.50 11.10 -2.02
N LEU A 121 -17.62 12.23 -1.31
CA LEU A 121 -18.87 12.99 -1.18
C LEU A 121 -19.28 13.72 -2.46
N GLN A 122 -18.38 13.89 -3.43
CA GLN A 122 -18.70 14.46 -4.74
C GLN A 122 -19.11 13.40 -5.77
N LEU A 123 -18.94 12.11 -5.47
CA LEU A 123 -19.43 11.04 -6.34
C LEU A 123 -20.95 10.92 -6.29
N GLU A 124 -21.51 10.43 -7.39
CA GLU A 124 -22.91 10.03 -7.49
C GLU A 124 -23.28 9.05 -6.36
N PRO A 125 -24.49 9.14 -5.77
CA PRO A 125 -24.88 8.34 -4.60
C PRO A 125 -24.72 6.83 -4.81
N GLY A 126 -25.04 6.35 -6.02
CA GLY A 126 -24.89 4.95 -6.39
C GLY A 126 -23.41 4.51 -6.48
N GLU A 127 -22.54 5.36 -7.00
CA GLU A 127 -21.10 5.09 -7.08
C GLU A 127 -20.47 5.09 -5.68
N ARG A 128 -20.84 6.06 -4.83
CA ARG A 128 -20.39 6.15 -3.44
C ARG A 128 -20.75 4.90 -2.66
N LYS A 129 -22.04 4.53 -2.63
CA LYS A 129 -22.54 3.36 -1.91
C LYS A 129 -21.79 2.09 -2.33
N LEU A 130 -21.51 1.96 -3.62
CA LEU A 130 -20.76 0.81 -4.16
C LEU A 130 -19.32 0.78 -3.65
N LEU A 131 -18.61 1.92 -3.64
CA LEU A 131 -17.24 2.00 -3.12
C LEU A 131 -17.20 1.78 -1.60
N GLU A 132 -18.18 2.29 -0.86
CA GLU A 132 -18.32 2.05 0.58
C GLU A 132 -18.44 0.56 0.90
N MET A 133 -19.39 -0.13 0.26
CA MET A 133 -19.56 -1.57 0.43
C MET A 133 -18.27 -2.33 0.06
N LYS A 134 -17.60 -1.90 -1.01
CA LYS A 134 -16.42 -2.61 -1.50
C LYS A 134 -15.18 -2.43 -0.61
N PHE A 135 -14.89 -1.21 -0.19
CA PHE A 135 -13.62 -0.85 0.43
C PHE A 135 -13.70 -0.62 1.93
N TYR A 136 -14.84 -0.17 2.46
CA TYR A 136 -15.02 0.07 3.90
C TYR A 136 -15.67 -1.12 4.59
N GLN A 137 -16.60 -1.80 3.93
CA GLN A 137 -17.26 -3.00 4.46
C GLN A 137 -16.59 -4.30 4.00
N HIS A 138 -15.54 -4.20 3.18
CA HIS A 138 -14.76 -5.34 2.67
C HIS A 138 -15.57 -6.42 1.95
N ARG A 139 -16.73 -6.08 1.36
CA ARG A 139 -17.58 -7.06 0.68
C ARG A 139 -16.98 -7.49 -0.66
N SER A 140 -17.17 -8.75 -1.00
CA SER A 140 -16.98 -9.30 -2.34
C SER A 140 -18.02 -8.74 -3.31
N TRP A 141 -17.81 -8.89 -4.62
CA TRP A 141 -18.79 -8.40 -5.59
C TRP A 141 -20.07 -9.24 -5.59
N GLU A 142 -19.92 -10.50 -5.22
CA GLU A 142 -20.95 -11.49 -5.07
C GLU A 142 -21.88 -11.10 -3.90
N GLU A 143 -21.32 -10.80 -2.72
CA GLU A 143 -22.10 -10.31 -1.56
C GLU A 143 -22.78 -8.95 -1.84
N ILE A 144 -22.13 -8.05 -2.58
CA ILE A 144 -22.76 -6.77 -2.95
C ILE A 144 -23.94 -7.01 -3.90
N ALA A 145 -23.81 -7.95 -4.84
CA ALA A 145 -24.91 -8.30 -5.75
C ALA A 145 -26.11 -8.89 -5.00
N GLU A 146 -25.86 -9.71 -3.97
CA GLU A 146 -26.90 -10.24 -3.07
C GLU A 146 -27.61 -9.11 -2.30
N VAL A 147 -26.84 -8.22 -1.67
CA VAL A 147 -27.40 -7.06 -0.93
C VAL A 147 -28.23 -6.16 -1.83
N LEU A 148 -27.81 -5.91 -3.06
CA LEU A 148 -28.59 -5.12 -4.03
C LEU A 148 -29.84 -5.86 -4.50
N SER A 149 -29.75 -7.18 -4.70
CA SER A 149 -30.89 -8.02 -5.08
C SER A 149 -31.96 -8.06 -3.99
N LEU A 150 -31.58 -8.10 -2.72
CA LEU A 150 -32.50 -7.99 -1.58
C LEU A 150 -33.22 -6.63 -1.53
N ASN A 151 -32.58 -5.58 -2.02
CA ASN A 151 -33.16 -4.23 -2.16
C ASN A 151 -33.95 -4.03 -3.47
N GLY A 152 -34.19 -5.11 -4.24
CA GLY A 152 -34.98 -5.08 -5.47
C GLY A 152 -34.19 -4.77 -6.74
N GLU A 153 -32.87 -4.54 -6.67
CA GLU A 153 -32.03 -4.27 -7.83
C GLU A 153 -31.30 -5.54 -8.28
N LYS A 154 -31.85 -6.27 -9.25
CA LYS A 154 -31.21 -7.47 -9.82
C LYS A 154 -30.10 -7.07 -10.79
N ILE A 155 -28.85 -7.19 -10.34
CA ILE A 155 -27.66 -6.88 -11.15
C ILE A 155 -26.72 -8.09 -11.17
N THR A 156 -26.17 -8.38 -12.34
CA THR A 156 -25.14 -9.41 -12.47
C THR A 156 -23.81 -8.94 -11.91
N VAL A 157 -23.03 -9.86 -11.34
CA VAL A 157 -21.69 -9.57 -10.78
C VAL A 157 -20.79 -8.87 -11.81
N VAL A 158 -20.90 -9.22 -13.09
CA VAL A 158 -20.12 -8.59 -14.18
C VAL A 158 -20.49 -7.13 -14.36
N ALA A 159 -21.79 -6.81 -14.42
CA ALA A 159 -22.27 -5.43 -14.53
C ALA A 159 -21.89 -4.61 -13.29
N LEU A 160 -21.91 -5.24 -12.11
CA LEU A 160 -21.52 -4.63 -10.86
C LEU A 160 -20.01 -4.29 -10.82
N ARG A 161 -19.15 -5.22 -11.26
CA ARG A 161 -17.71 -4.98 -11.41
C ARG A 161 -17.46 -3.80 -12.35
N GLN A 162 -18.18 -3.73 -13.47
CA GLN A 162 -18.03 -2.64 -14.42
C GLN A 162 -18.52 -1.30 -13.86
N ARG A 163 -19.61 -1.29 -13.07
CA ARG A 163 -20.04 -0.12 -12.28
C ARG A 163 -18.93 0.31 -11.30
N GLY A 164 -18.30 -0.63 -10.60
CA GLY A 164 -17.17 -0.37 -9.71
C GLY A 164 -15.95 0.22 -10.41
N CYS A 165 -15.60 -0.32 -11.58
CA CYS A 165 -14.54 0.25 -12.39
C CYS A 165 -14.85 1.69 -12.84
N ARG A 166 -16.11 1.99 -13.18
CA ARG A 166 -16.53 3.35 -13.53
C ARG A 166 -16.44 4.28 -12.33
N ALA A 167 -17.00 3.91 -11.19
CA ALA A 167 -16.91 4.67 -9.94
C ALA A 167 -15.45 5.01 -9.56
N MET A 168 -14.54 4.03 -9.65
CA MET A 168 -13.11 4.25 -9.40
C MET A 168 -12.46 5.20 -10.42
N ARG A 169 -12.88 5.17 -11.69
CA ARG A 169 -12.39 6.13 -12.70
C ARG A 169 -12.92 7.54 -12.41
N SER A 170 -14.19 7.67 -12.03
CA SER A 170 -14.79 8.94 -11.61
C SER A 170 -14.01 9.54 -10.45
N LEU A 171 -13.75 8.75 -9.40
CA LEU A 171 -12.99 9.19 -8.23
C LEU A 171 -11.56 9.64 -8.60
N ARG A 172 -10.88 8.90 -9.48
CA ARG A 172 -9.53 9.29 -9.96
C ARG A 172 -9.54 10.58 -10.78
N LYS A 173 -10.59 10.81 -11.59
CA LYS A 173 -10.74 12.07 -12.33
C LYS A 173 -10.90 13.24 -11.35
N LEU A 174 -11.81 13.11 -10.39
CA LEU A 174 -12.01 14.12 -9.35
C LEU A 174 -10.72 14.40 -8.57
N TYR A 175 -9.98 13.36 -8.19
CA TYR A 175 -8.70 13.52 -7.51
C TYR A 175 -7.66 14.27 -8.35
N LYS A 176 -7.55 13.97 -9.65
CA LYS A 176 -6.63 14.68 -10.55
C LYS A 176 -7.03 16.13 -10.81
N SER A 177 -8.33 16.45 -10.80
CA SER A 177 -8.81 17.82 -10.99
C SER A 177 -8.63 18.71 -9.77
N ASN A 178 -8.43 18.12 -8.58
CA ASN A 178 -8.24 18.84 -7.32
C ASN A 178 -6.75 18.94 -6.89
N LEU A 179 -5.83 18.56 -7.77
CA LEU A 179 -4.38 18.51 -7.53
C LEU A 179 -3.66 19.44 -8.49
#